data_AF-N8WJE7-F1
#
_entry.id   AF-N8WJE7-F1
#
_cell.length_a   1.000
_cell.length_b   1.000
_cell.length_c   1.000
_cell.angle_alpha   90.00
_cell.angle_beta   90.00
_cell.angle_gamma   90.00
#
_symmetry.space_group_name_H-M   'P 1'
#
loop_
_entity.id
_entity.type
_entity.pdbx_description
1 polymer ?
#
loop_
_entity_poly.entity_id
_entity_poly.type
_entity_poly.pdbx_seq_one_letter_code
_entity_poly.pdbx_strand_id
1 'polypeptide(L)'
;MPKILKHLGLCASVMIGLTLLGCQNLQAPTQSAVSKKHDQTEIASLFQHAQTVGVFVTYDGQTLQEYGNALSRSNTAYIPASTFKMLNALIGIQHHKSSPNEVFKWDGKKRAFASWEKDLTLAEAMQASAVPVYQELARRIGLELMANEVKRVGFGNAEIGTQVDDFWLVGPLKITPVEEVKFAYALAHKQLTFDQSVQEQVKQMVLVDEVKGTKIYAKSGWGMDVTPQVGWWTGWIEQPNGQVIAFSLNMQINNSKQGDARKAIVYQALQQLKLLETQ
;
A
#
# COMPACT_ATOMS: atom_id res chain seq x y z
N MET A 1 -12.22 29.56 -79.54
CA MET A 1 -11.72 30.84 -80.11
C MET A 1 -11.31 31.76 -78.96
N PRO A 2 -10.26 32.59 -79.12
CA PRO A 2 -9.03 32.47 -78.32
C PRO A 2 -8.57 33.76 -77.60
N LYS A 3 -7.37 33.65 -76.96
CA LYS A 3 -6.37 34.69 -76.57
C LYS A 3 -6.52 35.29 -75.17
N ILE A 4 -5.58 35.01 -74.23
CA ILE A 4 -4.21 35.58 -74.07
C ILE A 4 -4.25 37.09 -73.72
N LEU A 5 -3.76 37.49 -72.53
CA LEU A 5 -2.53 38.30 -72.36
C LEU A 5 -2.21 38.58 -70.86
N LYS A 6 -0.91 38.70 -70.58
CA LYS A 6 -0.22 39.04 -69.31
C LYS A 6 -0.24 40.55 -69.03
N HIS A 7 -0.06 40.94 -67.76
CA HIS A 7 0.95 41.90 -67.23
C HIS A 7 0.63 42.21 -65.74
N LEU A 8 1.50 41.87 -64.79
CA LEU A 8 2.63 42.64 -64.25
C LEU A 8 2.23 44.03 -63.69
N GLY A 9 2.18 44.13 -62.36
CA GLY A 9 2.00 45.38 -61.62
C GLY A 9 2.63 45.25 -60.24
N LEU A 10 3.81 45.85 -60.09
CA LEU A 10 4.63 45.94 -58.89
C LEU A 10 4.11 47.09 -58.01
N CYS A 11 3.73 46.84 -56.76
CA CYS A 11 3.60 47.89 -55.75
C CYS A 11 4.18 47.41 -54.42
N ALA A 12 5.28 48.06 -54.03
CA ALA A 12 5.90 47.94 -52.73
C ALA A 12 4.99 48.54 -51.65
N SER A 13 4.87 47.86 -50.52
CA SER A 13 4.31 48.43 -49.29
C SER A 13 5.09 47.86 -48.12
N VAL A 14 5.98 48.70 -47.58
CA VAL A 14 6.73 48.48 -46.36
C VAL A 14 5.74 48.50 -45.20
N MET A 15 5.55 47.36 -44.52
CA MET A 15 4.91 47.34 -43.20
C MET A 15 5.94 46.92 -42.16
N ILE A 16 6.30 47.88 -41.32
CA ILE A 16 7.09 47.74 -40.12
C ILE A 16 6.24 46.98 -39.11
N GLY A 17 6.45 45.67 -39.00
CA GLY A 17 5.87 44.85 -37.93
C GLY A 17 6.71 44.96 -36.67
N LEU A 18 6.24 45.74 -35.70
CA LEU A 18 6.72 45.68 -34.32
C LEU A 18 6.50 44.25 -33.79
N THR A 19 7.55 43.46 -33.68
CA THR A 19 7.52 42.22 -32.93
C THR A 19 7.47 42.56 -31.44
N LEU A 20 6.27 42.57 -30.87
CA LEU A 20 6.07 42.52 -29.43
C LEU A 20 6.76 41.26 -28.92
N LEU A 21 7.88 41.44 -28.20
CA LEU A 21 8.44 40.41 -27.35
C LEU A 21 7.38 40.05 -26.31
N GLY A 22 6.64 38.98 -26.56
CA GLY A 22 5.84 38.34 -25.54
C GLY A 22 6.77 37.84 -24.45
N CYS A 23 6.76 38.51 -23.29
CA CYS A 23 7.29 37.94 -22.07
C CYS A 23 6.60 36.60 -21.84
N GLN A 24 7.32 35.50 -22.07
CA GLN A 24 6.86 34.18 -21.72
C GLN A 24 6.63 34.18 -20.20
N ASN A 25 5.37 33.94 -19.83
CA ASN A 25 4.94 33.79 -18.46
C ASN A 25 5.63 32.53 -17.89
N LEU A 26 6.70 32.72 -17.13
CA LEU A 26 7.30 31.70 -16.29
C LEU A 26 6.29 31.37 -15.17
N GLN A 27 5.35 30.46 -15.45
CA GLN A 27 4.51 29.89 -14.40
C GLN A 27 5.38 29.11 -13.42
N ALA A 28 5.25 29.47 -12.14
CA ALA A 28 6.14 29.13 -11.04
C ALA A 28 6.15 27.63 -10.68
N PRO A 29 7.32 26.95 -10.68
CA PRO A 29 7.47 25.60 -10.11
C PRO A 29 7.51 25.55 -8.57
N THR A 30 7.33 26.67 -7.86
CA THR A 30 7.76 26.80 -6.45
C THR A 30 6.76 26.29 -5.43
N GLN A 31 5.44 26.40 -5.64
CA GLN A 31 4.46 26.12 -4.58
C GLN A 31 4.26 24.62 -4.29
N SER A 32 4.21 23.78 -5.33
CA SER A 32 4.09 22.31 -5.18
C SER A 32 5.36 21.70 -4.57
N ALA A 33 6.54 22.15 -5.00
CA ALA A 33 7.82 21.67 -4.47
C ALA A 33 8.04 22.06 -3.00
N VAL A 34 7.63 23.28 -2.61
CA VAL A 34 7.70 23.75 -1.21
C VAL A 34 6.74 22.96 -0.32
N SER A 35 5.50 22.71 -0.76
CA SER A 35 4.54 21.87 0.00
C SER A 35 5.09 20.47 0.22
N LYS A 36 5.56 19.81 -0.84
CA LYS A 36 6.13 18.45 -0.75
C LYS A 36 7.33 18.39 0.19
N LYS A 37 8.19 19.42 0.18
CA LYS A 37 9.33 19.51 1.10
C LYS A 37 8.89 19.65 2.55
N HIS A 38 7.86 20.45 2.82
CA HIS A 38 7.29 20.58 4.16
C HIS A 38 6.69 19.26 4.65
N ASP A 39 5.88 18.60 3.82
CA ASP A 39 5.28 17.29 4.16
C ASP A 39 6.35 16.23 4.44
N GLN A 40 7.42 16.20 3.66
CA GLN A 40 8.58 15.35 3.92
C GLN A 40 9.24 15.62 5.27
N THR A 41 9.42 16.89 5.65
CA THR A 41 10.01 17.25 6.95
C THR A 41 9.11 16.83 8.11
N GLU A 42 7.81 17.13 8.04
CA GLU A 42 6.86 16.80 9.11
C GLU A 42 6.71 15.28 9.28
N ILE A 43 6.53 14.53 8.18
CA ILE A 43 6.40 13.07 8.24
C ILE A 43 7.70 12.41 8.69
N ALA A 44 8.88 12.91 8.28
CA ALA A 44 10.15 12.41 8.80
C ALA A 44 10.29 12.60 10.31
N SER A 45 9.77 13.71 10.86
CA SER A 45 9.78 13.97 12.30
C SER A 45 8.98 12.92 13.08
N LEU A 46 7.90 12.36 12.52
CA LEU A 46 7.08 11.34 13.18
C LEU A 46 7.91 10.08 13.52
N PHE A 47 8.75 9.63 12.58
CA PHE A 47 9.66 8.51 12.80
C PHE A 47 10.78 8.86 13.78
N GLN A 48 11.27 10.11 13.76
CA GLN A 48 12.28 10.59 14.72
C GLN A 48 11.72 10.63 16.15
N HIS A 49 10.50 11.12 16.35
CA HIS A 49 9.82 11.12 17.65
C HIS A 49 9.58 9.68 18.16
N ALA A 50 9.29 8.74 17.26
CA ALA A 50 9.21 7.32 17.58
C ALA A 50 10.59 6.63 17.78
N GLN A 51 11.68 7.39 17.66
CA GLN A 51 13.07 6.92 17.81
C GLN A 51 13.39 5.72 16.90
N THR A 52 12.91 5.74 15.66
CA THR A 52 13.09 4.67 14.69
C THR A 52 13.45 5.22 13.31
N VAL A 53 13.82 4.31 12.40
CA VAL A 53 13.98 4.58 10.98
C VAL A 53 12.82 3.97 10.19
N GLY A 54 12.29 4.71 9.23
CA GLY A 54 11.17 4.26 8.43
C GLY A 54 10.88 5.10 7.20
N VAL A 55 9.95 4.58 6.41
CA VAL A 55 9.40 5.20 5.20
C VAL A 55 7.89 5.03 5.20
N PHE A 56 7.20 6.03 4.66
CA PHE A 56 5.79 6.03 4.37
C PHE A 56 5.62 6.28 2.88
N VAL A 57 5.07 5.31 2.15
CA VAL A 57 4.86 5.40 0.71
C VAL A 57 3.38 5.60 0.44
N THR A 58 3.04 6.45 -0.53
CA THR A 58 1.67 6.61 -1.03
C THR A 58 1.63 6.37 -2.54
N TYR A 59 0.50 5.88 -3.04
CA TYR A 59 0.27 5.66 -4.47
C TYR A 59 -1.21 5.88 -4.82
N ASP A 60 -1.46 6.73 -5.82
CA ASP A 60 -2.79 7.10 -6.31
C ASP A 60 -3.15 6.44 -7.66
N GLY A 61 -2.36 5.45 -8.10
CA GLY A 61 -2.48 4.82 -9.41
C GLY A 61 -1.59 5.43 -10.49
N GLN A 62 -1.05 6.62 -10.28
CA GLN A 62 -0.17 7.32 -11.23
C GLN A 62 1.14 7.73 -10.57
N THR A 63 1.06 8.37 -9.42
CA THR A 63 2.18 8.99 -8.72
C THR A 63 2.52 8.21 -7.47
N LEU A 64 3.77 7.75 -7.37
CA LEU A 64 4.32 7.22 -6.14
C LEU A 64 5.05 8.34 -5.39
N GLN A 65 4.78 8.47 -4.09
CA GLN A 65 5.45 9.44 -3.23
C GLN A 65 6.00 8.76 -1.98
N GLU A 66 7.20 9.16 -1.59
CA GLU A 66 7.94 8.58 -0.47
C GLU A 66 8.21 9.65 0.57
N TYR A 67 7.94 9.31 1.82
CA TYR A 67 8.11 10.17 2.96
C TYR A 67 8.84 9.47 4.10
N GLY A 68 9.50 10.20 5.01
CA GLY A 68 10.12 9.63 6.21
C GLY A 68 11.61 9.89 6.34
N ASN A 69 12.24 9.31 7.36
CA ASN A 69 13.65 9.56 7.70
C ASN A 69 14.63 8.51 7.14
N ALA A 70 14.14 7.50 6.42
CA ALA A 70 14.97 6.48 5.77
C ALA A 70 14.36 6.07 4.40
N LEU A 71 14.37 6.99 3.44
CA LEU A 71 13.69 6.82 2.15
C LEU A 71 14.16 5.59 1.35
N SER A 72 15.43 5.20 1.44
CA SER A 72 15.96 4.00 0.74
C SER A 72 15.23 2.69 1.10
N ARG A 73 14.52 2.67 2.24
CA ARG A 73 13.66 1.55 2.63
C ARG A 73 12.54 1.30 1.63
N SER A 74 12.09 2.30 0.87
CA SER A 74 11.00 2.17 -0.12
C SER A 74 11.23 1.06 -1.14
N ASN A 75 12.50 0.83 -1.48
CA ASN A 75 12.95 -0.17 -2.45
C ASN A 75 13.79 -1.30 -1.81
N THR A 76 13.82 -1.38 -0.47
CA THR A 76 14.48 -2.47 0.24
C THR A 76 13.47 -3.56 0.56
N ALA A 77 13.80 -4.82 0.27
CA ALA A 77 12.89 -5.94 0.48
C ALA A 77 12.97 -6.46 1.92
N TYR A 78 11.82 -6.65 2.55
CA TYR A 78 11.67 -7.22 3.89
C TYR A 78 10.64 -8.35 3.87
N ILE A 79 10.62 -9.20 4.88
CA ILE A 79 9.50 -10.12 5.04
C ILE A 79 8.18 -9.33 5.19
N PRO A 80 7.07 -9.79 4.59
CA PRO A 80 5.78 -9.11 4.72
C PRO A 80 5.19 -9.23 6.14
N ALA A 81 5.58 -10.27 6.89
CA ALA A 81 4.95 -10.61 8.15
C ALA A 81 3.42 -10.69 7.97
N SER A 82 2.64 -10.10 8.87
CA SER A 82 1.18 -10.25 8.85
C SER A 82 0.46 -9.45 7.76
N THR A 83 1.12 -8.63 6.92
CA THR A 83 0.49 -8.05 5.71
C THR A 83 0.12 -9.15 4.70
N PHE A 84 0.90 -10.23 4.66
CA PHE A 84 0.66 -11.41 3.81
C PHE A 84 -0.70 -12.07 4.06
N LYS A 85 -1.32 -11.85 5.23
CA LYS A 85 -2.67 -12.35 5.51
C LYS A 85 -3.69 -11.91 4.47
N MET A 86 -3.53 -10.72 3.87
CA MET A 86 -4.38 -10.27 2.75
C MET A 86 -4.31 -11.24 1.57
N LEU A 87 -3.11 -11.59 1.11
CA LEU A 87 -2.92 -12.52 0.00
C LEU A 87 -3.28 -13.97 0.39
N ASN A 88 -2.97 -14.40 1.61
CA ASN A 88 -3.35 -15.72 2.11
C ASN A 88 -4.89 -15.89 2.10
N ALA A 89 -5.64 -14.87 2.53
CA ALA A 89 -7.11 -14.88 2.46
C ALA A 89 -7.63 -14.90 1.01
N LEU A 90 -7.05 -14.10 0.10
CA LEU A 90 -7.42 -14.12 -1.33
C LEU A 90 -7.27 -15.52 -1.92
N ILE A 91 -6.11 -16.15 -1.72
CA ILE A 91 -5.81 -17.50 -2.20
C ILE A 91 -6.76 -18.53 -1.56
N GLY A 92 -6.91 -18.47 -0.24
CA GLY A 92 -7.75 -19.39 0.51
C GLY A 92 -9.21 -19.36 0.07
N ILE A 93 -9.77 -18.17 -0.15
CA ILE A 93 -11.17 -18.01 -0.58
C ILE A 93 -11.33 -18.39 -2.05
N GLN A 94 -10.43 -17.95 -2.94
CA GLN A 94 -10.48 -18.26 -4.38
C GLN A 94 -10.50 -19.77 -4.64
N HIS A 95 -9.72 -20.52 -3.86
CA HIS A 95 -9.57 -21.97 -4.01
C HIS A 95 -10.43 -22.76 -3.00
N HIS A 96 -11.47 -22.12 -2.45
CA HIS A 96 -12.48 -22.73 -1.59
C HIS A 96 -11.90 -23.48 -0.37
N LYS A 97 -10.78 -23.01 0.16
CA LYS A 97 -10.14 -23.54 1.39
C LYS A 97 -10.72 -22.94 2.66
N SER A 98 -11.40 -21.81 2.54
CA SER A 98 -12.18 -21.17 3.59
C SER A 98 -13.15 -20.13 3.04
N SER A 99 -13.89 -19.48 3.93
CA SER A 99 -14.71 -18.30 3.66
C SER A 99 -14.53 -17.28 4.79
N PRO A 100 -14.87 -15.99 4.60
CA PRO A 100 -14.71 -14.98 5.64
C PRO A 100 -15.36 -15.34 6.99
N ASN A 101 -16.48 -16.06 6.94
CA ASN A 101 -17.31 -16.40 8.10
C ASN A 101 -17.05 -17.82 8.65
N GLU A 102 -16.16 -18.59 8.03
CA GLU A 102 -15.82 -19.92 8.57
C GLU A 102 -15.12 -19.76 9.91
N VAL A 103 -15.63 -20.46 10.93
CA VAL A 103 -15.07 -20.44 12.28
C VAL A 103 -13.93 -21.45 12.41
N PHE A 104 -12.74 -20.96 12.72
CA PHE A 104 -11.58 -21.75 13.11
C PHE A 104 -11.59 -21.97 14.62
N LYS A 105 -11.78 -23.23 15.01
CA LYS A 105 -11.87 -23.61 16.43
C LYS A 105 -10.52 -23.45 17.13
N TRP A 106 -10.55 -22.92 18.34
CA TRP A 106 -9.39 -22.95 19.22
C TRP A 106 -9.20 -24.35 19.81
N ASP A 107 -7.97 -24.85 19.79
CA ASP A 107 -7.60 -26.19 20.25
C ASP A 107 -7.35 -26.28 21.76
N GLY A 108 -7.66 -25.22 22.52
CA GLY A 108 -7.46 -25.14 23.96
C GLY A 108 -6.01 -24.95 24.41
N LYS A 109 -5.05 -24.87 23.47
CA LYS A 109 -3.62 -24.68 23.80
C LYS A 109 -3.30 -23.21 23.99
N LYS A 110 -2.38 -22.92 24.93
CA LYS A 110 -1.87 -21.56 25.17
C LYS A 110 -1.28 -20.97 23.88
N ARG A 111 -1.61 -19.71 23.58
CA ARG A 111 -1.09 -18.95 22.43
C ARG A 111 -0.31 -17.72 22.90
N ALA A 112 0.42 -17.10 21.98
CA ALA A 112 1.23 -15.91 22.26
C ALA A 112 0.40 -14.73 22.80
N PHE A 113 -0.87 -14.63 22.41
CA PHE A 113 -1.79 -13.60 22.89
C PHE A 113 -3.10 -14.23 23.34
N ALA A 114 -3.62 -13.81 24.49
CA ALA A 114 -4.91 -14.26 25.01
C ALA A 114 -6.07 -13.92 24.05
N SER A 115 -5.95 -12.85 23.26
CA SER A 115 -6.93 -12.50 22.22
C SER A 115 -7.06 -13.56 21.11
N TRP A 116 -6.11 -14.48 20.98
CA TRP A 116 -6.13 -15.59 20.03
C TRP A 116 -6.70 -16.89 20.63
N GLU A 117 -6.95 -16.94 21.93
CA GLU A 117 -7.41 -18.13 22.68
C GLU A 117 -8.94 -18.22 22.68
N LYS A 118 -9.52 -18.16 21.47
CA LYS A 118 -10.95 -18.26 21.22
C LYS A 118 -11.19 -18.70 19.78
N ASP A 119 -12.40 -19.19 19.53
CA ASP A 119 -12.88 -19.40 18.16
C ASP A 119 -12.90 -18.06 17.42
N LEU A 120 -12.42 -18.08 16.18
CA LEU A 120 -12.34 -16.90 15.33
C LEU A 120 -12.79 -17.26 13.92
N THR A 121 -13.62 -16.42 13.32
CA THR A 121 -13.79 -16.41 11.87
C THR A 121 -12.49 -15.98 11.18
N LEU A 122 -12.34 -16.28 9.88
CA LEU A 122 -11.18 -15.79 9.11
C LEU A 122 -11.09 -14.25 9.14
N ALA A 123 -12.24 -13.57 9.11
CA ALA A 123 -12.35 -12.11 9.21
C ALA A 123 -11.90 -11.58 10.58
N GLU A 124 -12.37 -12.17 11.68
CA GLU A 124 -11.93 -11.78 13.03
C GLU A 124 -10.45 -12.08 13.24
N ALA A 125 -9.94 -13.18 12.67
CA ALA A 125 -8.51 -13.50 12.68
C ALA A 125 -7.66 -12.49 11.90
N MET A 126 -8.20 -11.85 10.85
CA MET A 126 -7.53 -10.75 10.13
C MET A 126 -7.31 -9.56 11.08
N GLN A 127 -8.37 -9.15 11.77
CA GLN A 127 -8.39 -8.01 12.69
C GLN A 127 -7.51 -8.26 13.92
N ALA A 128 -7.64 -9.44 14.54
CA ALA A 128 -6.80 -9.85 15.67
C ALA A 128 -5.35 -10.21 15.26
N SER A 129 -5.06 -10.23 13.97
CA SER A 129 -3.80 -10.69 13.38
C SER A 129 -3.39 -12.09 13.87
N ALA A 130 -4.36 -12.97 14.08
CA ALA A 130 -4.16 -14.30 14.66
C ALA A 130 -3.36 -15.22 13.73
N VAL A 131 -2.06 -15.34 13.99
CA VAL A 131 -1.15 -16.18 13.18
C VAL A 131 -1.63 -17.63 13.08
N PRO A 132 -2.08 -18.31 14.15
CA PRO A 132 -2.45 -19.73 14.07
C PRO A 132 -3.59 -20.03 13.07
N VAL A 133 -4.55 -19.11 12.91
CA VAL A 133 -5.66 -19.27 11.93
C VAL A 133 -5.14 -19.20 10.50
N TYR A 134 -4.24 -18.28 10.22
CA TYR A 134 -3.65 -18.11 8.88
C TYR A 134 -2.59 -19.17 8.55
N GLN A 135 -1.95 -19.76 9.57
CA GLN A 135 -1.13 -20.96 9.42
C GLN A 135 -1.99 -22.17 9.04
N GLU A 136 -3.11 -22.37 9.73
CA GLU A 136 -4.07 -23.41 9.37
C GLU A 136 -4.59 -23.22 7.94
N LEU A 137 -4.98 -22.00 7.56
CA LEU A 137 -5.38 -21.70 6.18
C LEU A 137 -4.26 -22.02 5.17
N ALA A 138 -3.02 -21.63 5.45
CA ALA A 138 -1.88 -21.91 4.58
C ALA A 138 -1.64 -23.42 4.42
N ARG A 139 -1.80 -24.23 5.47
CA ARG A 139 -1.73 -25.69 5.38
C ARG A 139 -2.85 -26.29 4.54
N ARG A 140 -4.08 -25.76 4.65
CA ARG A 140 -5.23 -26.17 3.80
C ARG A 140 -5.03 -25.83 2.33
N ILE A 141 -4.39 -24.68 2.04
CA ILE A 141 -3.97 -24.29 0.69
C ILE A 141 -2.92 -25.27 0.17
N GLY A 142 -1.92 -25.59 0.99
CA GLY A 142 -0.82 -26.49 0.65
C GLY A 142 0.29 -25.77 -0.13
N LEU A 143 1.51 -26.33 -0.04
CA LEU A 143 2.73 -25.67 -0.52
C LEU A 143 2.70 -25.37 -2.02
N GLU A 144 2.33 -26.35 -2.84
CA GLU A 144 2.34 -26.22 -4.30
C GLU A 144 1.38 -25.13 -4.78
N LEU A 145 0.13 -25.15 -4.31
CA LEU A 145 -0.86 -24.14 -4.66
C LEU A 145 -0.43 -22.76 -4.16
N MET A 146 0.08 -22.66 -2.93
CA MET A 146 0.58 -21.39 -2.39
C MET A 146 1.71 -20.81 -3.24
N ALA A 147 2.70 -21.63 -3.62
CA ALA A 147 3.83 -21.19 -4.44
C ALA A 147 3.38 -20.70 -5.82
N ASN A 148 2.48 -21.45 -6.45
CA ASN A 148 1.93 -21.10 -7.76
C ASN A 148 1.16 -19.78 -7.71
N GLU A 149 0.33 -19.58 -6.69
CA GLU A 149 -0.49 -18.37 -6.55
C GLU A 149 0.34 -17.13 -6.19
N VAL A 150 1.29 -17.27 -5.27
CA VAL A 150 2.23 -16.18 -4.91
C VAL A 150 3.02 -15.72 -6.14
N LYS A 151 3.48 -16.68 -6.96
CA LYS A 151 4.15 -16.40 -8.24
C LYS A 151 3.22 -15.78 -9.28
N ARG A 152 1.99 -16.30 -9.42
CA ARG A 152 1.00 -15.82 -10.38
C ARG A 152 0.56 -14.37 -10.10
N VAL A 153 0.47 -14.00 -8.82
CA VAL A 153 0.18 -12.62 -8.40
C VAL A 153 1.41 -11.71 -8.53
N GLY A 154 2.62 -12.28 -8.53
CA GLY A 154 3.87 -11.51 -8.55
C GLY A 154 4.11 -10.79 -7.22
N PHE A 155 3.81 -11.44 -6.09
CA PHE A 155 3.95 -10.83 -4.78
C PHE A 155 5.40 -10.87 -4.29
N GLY A 156 6.08 -9.72 -4.31
CA GLY A 156 7.47 -9.58 -3.89
C GLY A 156 8.43 -10.44 -4.73
N ASN A 157 9.41 -11.07 -4.08
CA ASN A 157 10.31 -12.02 -4.75
C ASN A 157 9.64 -13.35 -5.15
N ALA A 158 8.39 -13.58 -4.75
CA ALA A 158 7.61 -14.79 -4.99
C ALA A 158 8.24 -16.11 -4.49
N GLU A 159 9.17 -16.05 -3.54
CA GLU A 159 9.83 -17.22 -2.97
C GLU A 159 9.17 -17.60 -1.64
N ILE A 160 8.58 -18.80 -1.54
CA ILE A 160 7.99 -19.29 -0.27
C ILE A 160 8.77 -20.43 0.39
N GLY A 161 9.84 -20.92 -0.25
CA GLY A 161 10.63 -22.03 0.27
C GLY A 161 9.84 -23.34 0.37
N THR A 162 10.10 -24.13 1.42
CA THR A 162 9.49 -25.47 1.61
C THR A 162 8.51 -25.54 2.78
N GLN A 163 8.46 -24.49 3.62
CA GLN A 163 7.64 -24.44 4.82
C GLN A 163 6.42 -23.55 4.58
N VAL A 164 5.25 -24.16 4.38
CA VAL A 164 4.04 -23.43 3.94
C VAL A 164 3.43 -22.53 5.02
N ASP A 165 3.76 -22.73 6.30
CA ASP A 165 3.09 -22.05 7.41
C ASP A 165 3.94 -21.04 8.18
N ASP A 166 5.12 -20.68 7.68
CA ASP A 166 5.98 -19.65 8.29
C ASP A 166 6.73 -18.75 7.30
N PHE A 167 6.67 -19.00 5.99
CA PHE A 167 7.50 -18.31 5.00
C PHE A 167 7.35 -16.78 4.98
N TRP A 168 6.20 -16.26 5.40
CA TRP A 168 5.95 -14.81 5.52
C TRP A 168 6.45 -14.22 6.85
N LEU A 169 6.70 -15.07 7.85
CA LEU A 169 7.17 -14.69 9.20
C LEU A 169 8.70 -14.67 9.30
N VAL A 170 9.38 -15.56 8.58
CA VAL A 170 10.84 -15.75 8.69
C VAL A 170 11.57 -15.73 7.34
N GLY A 171 10.84 -15.62 6.23
CA GLY A 171 11.38 -15.74 4.88
C GLY A 171 11.24 -17.17 4.32
N PRO A 172 11.58 -17.40 3.04
CA PRO A 172 12.37 -16.52 2.17
C PRO A 172 11.58 -15.40 1.50
N LEU A 173 10.24 -15.37 1.67
CA LEU A 173 9.39 -14.37 1.02
C LEU A 173 9.78 -12.97 1.50
N LYS A 174 10.06 -12.08 0.54
CA LYS A 174 10.34 -10.67 0.79
C LYS A 174 9.62 -9.79 -0.21
N ILE A 175 9.27 -8.59 0.21
CA ILE A 175 8.57 -7.57 -0.57
C ILE A 175 9.06 -6.17 -0.14
N THR A 176 9.09 -5.25 -1.09
CA THR A 176 9.42 -3.84 -0.85
C THR A 176 8.17 -3.02 -0.48
N PRO A 177 8.32 -1.89 0.24
CA PRO A 177 7.19 -0.99 0.49
C PRO A 177 6.50 -0.47 -0.79
N VAL A 178 7.27 -0.26 -1.87
CA VAL A 178 6.72 0.08 -3.20
C VAL A 178 5.82 -1.04 -3.76
N GLU A 179 6.21 -2.30 -3.59
CA GLU A 179 5.39 -3.44 -4.04
C GLU A 179 4.15 -3.62 -3.14
N GLU A 180 4.29 -3.47 -1.82
CA GLU A 180 3.16 -3.50 -0.88
C GLU A 180 2.09 -2.46 -1.21
N VAL A 181 2.49 -1.20 -1.49
CA VAL A 181 1.52 -0.14 -1.80
C VAL A 181 0.81 -0.38 -3.14
N LYS A 182 1.51 -0.95 -4.12
CA LYS A 182 0.91 -1.33 -5.42
C LYS A 182 -0.05 -2.51 -5.28
N PHE A 183 0.31 -3.51 -4.48
CA PHE A 183 -0.59 -4.62 -4.14
C PHE A 183 -1.86 -4.11 -3.45
N ALA A 184 -1.72 -3.21 -2.47
CA ALA A 184 -2.86 -2.60 -1.77
C ALA A 184 -3.75 -1.79 -2.72
N TYR A 185 -3.17 -0.98 -3.60
CA TYR A 185 -3.92 -0.22 -4.61
C TYR A 185 -4.69 -1.13 -5.57
N ALA A 186 -4.06 -2.22 -6.04
CA ALA A 186 -4.72 -3.19 -6.90
C ALA A 186 -5.86 -3.92 -6.18
N LEU A 187 -5.69 -4.29 -4.91
CA LEU A 187 -6.77 -4.88 -4.11
C LEU A 187 -7.94 -3.89 -3.90
N ALA A 188 -7.64 -2.62 -3.61
CA ALA A 188 -8.65 -1.57 -3.43
C ALA A 188 -9.59 -1.44 -4.64
N HIS A 189 -9.00 -1.52 -5.84
CA HIS A 189 -9.69 -1.45 -7.13
C HIS A 189 -10.16 -2.81 -7.65
N LYS A 190 -9.93 -3.90 -6.91
CA LYS A 190 -10.24 -5.27 -7.31
C LYS A 190 -9.61 -5.68 -8.65
N GLN A 191 -8.36 -5.26 -8.85
CA GLN A 191 -7.56 -5.47 -10.07
C GLN A 191 -6.54 -6.61 -9.96
N LEU A 192 -6.43 -7.26 -8.80
CA LEU A 192 -5.63 -8.47 -8.69
C LEU A 192 -6.27 -9.59 -9.53
N THR A 193 -5.48 -10.59 -9.90
CA THR A 193 -5.92 -11.74 -10.70
C THR A 193 -6.70 -12.76 -9.86
N PHE A 194 -7.74 -12.30 -9.18
CA PHE A 194 -8.72 -13.09 -8.42
C PHE A 194 -10.12 -12.63 -8.81
N ASP A 195 -11.14 -13.43 -8.51
CA ASP A 195 -12.52 -13.02 -8.73
C ASP A 195 -12.83 -11.72 -7.97
N GLN A 196 -13.58 -10.81 -8.60
CA GLN A 196 -13.91 -9.52 -7.97
C GLN A 196 -14.68 -9.71 -6.65
N SER A 197 -15.50 -10.76 -6.53
CA SER A 197 -16.21 -11.10 -5.29
C SER A 197 -15.26 -11.52 -4.18
N VAL A 198 -14.20 -12.27 -4.49
CA VAL A 198 -13.16 -12.69 -3.54
C VAL A 198 -12.38 -11.48 -3.05
N GLN A 199 -12.00 -10.59 -3.96
CA GLN A 199 -11.31 -9.34 -3.61
C GLN A 199 -12.18 -8.44 -2.73
N GLU A 200 -13.48 -8.31 -3.04
CA GLU A 200 -14.42 -7.56 -2.21
C GLU A 200 -14.52 -8.15 -0.78
N GLN A 201 -14.61 -9.47 -0.65
CA GLN A 201 -14.65 -10.13 0.66
C GLN A 201 -13.40 -9.81 1.50
N VAL A 202 -12.20 -9.95 0.91
CA VAL A 202 -10.94 -9.67 1.62
C VAL A 202 -10.80 -8.18 1.94
N LYS A 203 -11.23 -7.30 1.04
CA LYS A 203 -11.28 -5.86 1.27
C LYS A 203 -12.11 -5.51 2.51
N GLN A 204 -13.30 -6.09 2.67
CA GLN A 204 -14.12 -5.85 3.86
C GLN A 204 -13.46 -6.35 5.15
N MET A 205 -12.67 -7.43 5.08
CA MET A 205 -11.94 -7.95 6.25
C MET A 205 -10.84 -7.01 6.77
N VAL A 206 -10.39 -6.05 5.95
CA VAL A 206 -9.35 -5.09 6.31
C VAL A 206 -9.88 -3.67 6.51
N LEU A 207 -11.19 -3.44 6.53
CA LEU A 207 -11.75 -2.17 7.01
C LEU A 207 -11.42 -2.01 8.51
N VAL A 208 -10.73 -0.93 8.88
CA VAL A 208 -10.25 -0.71 10.26
C VAL A 208 -10.79 0.55 10.90
N ASP A 209 -11.28 1.51 10.12
CA ASP A 209 -11.75 2.80 10.63
C ASP A 209 -12.57 3.57 9.58
N GLU A 210 -13.33 4.55 10.03
CA GLU A 210 -14.02 5.54 9.19
C GLU A 210 -14.00 6.91 9.88
N VAL A 211 -13.39 7.90 9.24
CA VAL A 211 -13.26 9.26 9.78
C VAL A 211 -13.92 10.23 8.82
N LYS A 212 -15.03 10.83 9.25
CA LYS A 212 -15.80 11.81 8.45
C LYS A 212 -16.10 11.33 7.02
N GLY A 213 -16.48 10.05 6.90
CA GLY A 213 -16.80 9.40 5.63
C GLY A 213 -15.60 8.89 4.83
N THR A 214 -14.36 9.20 5.24
CA THR A 214 -13.16 8.57 4.67
C THR A 214 -12.95 7.21 5.34
N LYS A 215 -13.07 6.13 4.57
CA LYS A 215 -12.84 4.77 5.05
C LYS A 215 -11.36 4.42 4.99
N ILE A 216 -10.87 3.73 6.00
CA ILE A 216 -9.47 3.29 6.08
C ILE A 216 -9.46 1.77 6.08
N TYR A 217 -8.82 1.20 5.07
CA TYR A 217 -8.61 -0.23 4.95
C TYR A 217 -7.13 -0.52 5.14
N ALA A 218 -6.76 -1.40 6.07
CA ALA A 218 -5.35 -1.68 6.32
C ALA A 218 -5.11 -3.01 7.01
N LYS A 219 -3.88 -3.53 6.82
CA LYS A 219 -3.34 -4.61 7.62
C LYS A 219 -1.98 -4.24 8.22
N SER A 220 -1.85 -4.47 9.52
CA SER A 220 -0.59 -4.35 10.24
C SER A 220 0.30 -5.59 10.05
N GLY A 221 1.61 -5.39 10.11
CA GLY A 221 2.61 -6.46 10.12
C GLY A 221 3.72 -6.18 11.13
N TRP A 222 4.17 -7.21 11.86
CA TRP A 222 5.36 -7.14 12.70
C TRP A 222 6.12 -8.45 12.55
N GLY A 223 7.29 -8.40 11.92
CA GLY A 223 8.24 -9.51 11.85
C GLY A 223 9.09 -9.54 13.11
N MET A 224 8.66 -10.27 14.13
CA MET A 224 9.35 -10.36 15.43
C MET A 224 10.54 -11.34 15.40
N ASP A 225 10.49 -12.33 14.50
CA ASP A 225 11.42 -13.45 14.43
C ASP A 225 12.58 -13.20 13.45
N VAL A 226 12.81 -11.94 13.05
CA VAL A 226 13.92 -11.52 12.18
C VAL A 226 14.67 -10.36 12.80
N THR A 227 15.96 -10.23 12.44
CA THR A 227 16.83 -9.15 12.91
C THR A 227 17.40 -8.37 11.72
N PRO A 228 17.24 -7.03 11.67
CA PRO A 228 16.37 -6.23 12.54
C PRO A 228 14.88 -6.56 12.33
N GLN A 229 14.05 -6.37 13.37
CA GLN A 229 12.61 -6.57 13.23
C GLN A 229 12.01 -5.49 12.32
N VAL A 230 10.96 -5.87 11.59
CA VAL A 230 10.27 -5.01 10.64
C VAL A 230 8.82 -4.77 11.04
N GLY A 231 8.37 -3.53 10.93
CA GLY A 231 7.01 -3.07 11.16
C GLY A 231 6.35 -2.57 9.89
N TRP A 232 5.11 -2.98 9.68
CA TRP A 232 4.28 -2.62 8.55
C TRP A 232 2.93 -2.06 8.96
N TRP A 233 2.40 -1.15 8.14
CA TRP A 233 0.99 -0.81 8.10
C TRP A 233 0.62 -0.46 6.66
N THR A 234 0.07 -1.45 5.95
CA THR A 234 -0.22 -1.36 4.51
C THR A 234 -1.71 -1.32 4.28
N GLY A 235 -2.18 -0.46 3.38
CA GLY A 235 -3.61 -0.29 3.14
C GLY A 235 -3.92 0.80 2.13
N TRP A 236 -5.13 1.33 2.21
CA TRP A 236 -5.59 2.47 1.45
C TRP A 236 -6.68 3.23 2.19
N ILE A 237 -6.90 4.48 1.76
CA ILE A 237 -8.09 5.23 2.11
C ILE A 237 -9.04 5.28 0.92
N GLU A 238 -10.33 5.34 1.21
CA GLU A 238 -11.39 5.64 0.25
C GLU A 238 -12.13 6.88 0.73
N GLN A 239 -11.96 7.98 0.01
CA GLN A 239 -12.60 9.24 0.33
C GLN A 239 -14.06 9.25 -0.14
N PRO A 240 -14.93 10.12 0.42
CA PRO A 240 -16.34 10.21 0.04
C PRO A 240 -16.58 10.46 -1.46
N ASN A 241 -15.63 11.08 -2.15
CA ASN A 241 -15.66 11.33 -3.60
C ASN A 241 -15.28 10.10 -4.44
N GLY A 242 -14.99 8.96 -3.81
CA GLY A 242 -14.54 7.72 -4.46
C GLY A 242 -13.04 7.65 -4.76
N GLN A 243 -12.26 8.67 -4.39
CA GLN A 243 -10.81 8.66 -4.59
C GLN A 243 -10.15 7.63 -3.66
N VAL A 244 -9.27 6.82 -4.25
CA VAL A 244 -8.48 5.82 -3.53
C VAL A 244 -7.03 6.25 -3.50
N ILE A 245 -6.44 6.28 -2.31
CA ILE A 245 -5.00 6.48 -2.13
C ILE A 245 -4.48 5.31 -1.29
N ALA A 246 -3.64 4.49 -1.89
CA ALA A 246 -2.95 3.43 -1.18
C ALA A 246 -1.76 3.98 -0.41
N PHE A 247 -1.44 3.34 0.71
CA PHE A 247 -0.25 3.66 1.51
C PHE A 247 0.44 2.39 2.02
N SER A 248 1.73 2.53 2.32
CA SER A 248 2.53 1.51 3.02
C SER A 248 3.53 2.19 3.94
N LEU A 249 3.36 2.00 5.25
CA LEU A 249 4.38 2.31 6.24
C LEU A 249 5.30 1.11 6.42
N ASN A 250 6.61 1.35 6.38
CA ASN A 250 7.63 0.38 6.73
C ASN A 250 8.65 0.99 7.69
N MET A 251 8.89 0.35 8.82
CA MET A 251 9.84 0.85 9.83
C MET A 251 10.61 -0.28 10.50
N GLN A 252 11.76 0.04 11.08
CA GLN A 252 12.42 -0.85 12.03
C GLN A 252 11.65 -0.85 13.36
N ILE A 253 11.57 -2.02 14.01
CA ILE A 253 11.04 -2.13 15.37
C ILE A 253 12.15 -2.64 16.29
N ASN A 254 12.38 -1.93 17.39
CA ASN A 254 13.36 -2.31 18.43
C ASN A 254 12.68 -2.58 19.78
N ASN A 255 11.43 -2.16 19.96
CA ASN A 255 10.64 -2.38 21.17
C ASN A 255 9.13 -2.28 20.88
N SER A 256 8.30 -2.70 21.83
CA SER A 256 6.84 -2.71 21.68
C SER A 256 6.22 -1.33 21.44
N LYS A 257 6.74 -0.26 22.04
CA LYS A 257 6.23 1.10 21.82
C LYS A 257 6.32 1.52 20.36
N GLN A 258 7.38 1.11 19.66
CA GLN A 258 7.52 1.33 18.22
C GLN A 258 6.55 0.47 17.40
N GLY A 259 6.27 -0.75 17.86
CA GLY A 259 5.18 -1.57 17.36
C GLY A 259 3.82 -0.86 17.48
N ASP A 260 3.53 -0.24 18.62
CA ASP A 260 2.25 0.45 18.83
C ASP A 260 2.16 1.76 18.03
N ALA A 261 3.29 2.42 17.77
CA ALA A 261 3.36 3.69 17.03
C ALA A 261 2.96 3.60 15.55
N ARG A 262 2.99 2.41 14.92
CA ARG A 262 2.70 2.23 13.48
C ARG A 262 1.39 2.88 13.04
N LYS A 263 0.27 2.61 13.74
CA LYS A 263 -1.04 3.18 13.41
C LYS A 263 -1.02 4.70 13.54
N ALA A 264 -0.46 5.22 14.63
CA ALA A 264 -0.41 6.65 14.91
C ALA A 264 0.39 7.40 13.83
N ILE A 265 1.55 6.88 13.42
CA ILE A 265 2.38 7.49 12.36
C ILE A 265 1.61 7.52 11.04
N VAL A 266 0.92 6.45 10.66
CA VAL A 266 0.10 6.44 9.43
C VAL A 266 -0.98 7.52 9.48
N TYR A 267 -1.73 7.61 10.58
CA TYR A 267 -2.85 8.55 10.67
C TYR A 267 -2.36 10.00 10.66
N GLN A 268 -1.27 10.29 11.38
CA GLN A 268 -0.66 11.61 11.39
C GLN A 268 -0.05 11.97 10.02
N ALA A 269 0.57 11.01 9.32
CA ALA A 269 1.08 11.24 7.97
C ALA A 269 -0.05 11.52 6.98
N LEU A 270 -1.16 10.76 7.04
CA LEU A 270 -2.34 11.01 6.20
C LEU A 270 -2.97 12.38 6.51
N GLN A 271 -2.99 12.80 7.78
CA GLN A 271 -3.47 14.12 8.19
C GLN A 271 -2.55 15.24 7.69
N GLN A 272 -1.23 15.07 7.80
CA GLN A 272 -0.25 16.01 7.26
C GLN A 272 -0.44 16.21 5.76
N LEU A 273 -0.66 15.13 5.02
CA LEU A 273 -0.93 15.15 3.57
C LEU A 273 -2.34 15.65 3.22
N LYS A 274 -3.17 16.02 4.21
CA LYS A 274 -4.57 16.43 4.04
C LYS A 274 -5.43 15.36 3.34
N LEU A 275 -5.05 14.10 3.50
CA LEU A 275 -5.76 12.94 2.97
C LEU A 275 -6.78 12.39 3.97
N LEU A 276 -6.56 12.67 5.25
CA LEU A 276 -7.43 12.30 6.36
C LEU A 276 -7.69 13.52 7.23
N GLU A 277 -8.93 13.73 7.64
CA GLU A 277 -9.25 14.83 8.56
C GLU A 277 -8.79 14.54 9.99
N THR A 278 -8.55 15.60 10.76
CA THR A 278 -8.45 15.49 12.22
C THR A 278 -9.85 15.24 12.80
N GLN A 279 -9.92 14.40 13.83
CA GLN A 279 -11.16 14.20 14.60
C GLN A 279 -11.66 15.52 15.18
#